data_AF-M1XRT7-F1
#
_entry.id   AF-M1XRT7-F1
#
_cell.length_a   1.000
_cell.length_b   1.000
_cell.length_c   1.000
_cell.angle_alpha   90.00
_cell.angle_beta   90.00
_cell.angle_gamma   90.00
#
_symmetry.space_group_name_H-M   'P 1'
#
loop_
_entity.id
_entity.type
_entity.pdbx_description
1 polymer ?
#
loop_
_entity_poly.entity_id
_entity_poly.type
_entity_poly.pdbx_seq_one_letter_code
_entity_poly.pdbx_strand_id
1 'polypeptide(L)'
;MDDHTRDRTVDPPAAGEPTGWHPDRGVWEHATLRRAVSHGVRLYNAGTYHESHDCFEAEWYNYGRGTAESAFLHGMVQVAAGAYKHVDFGNDDGMRSLFETALQYLHGVPRDFYGVDLLEVRTRLTNALEDPAAVDGWAIALDGSRPTARNVDYEYAERLE
;
A
#
# COMPACT_ATOMS: atom_id res chain seq x y z
N MET A 1 -3.93 9.49 -24.02
CA MET A 1 -2.76 8.68 -23.66
C MET A 1 -2.38 9.21 -22.31
N ASP A 2 -2.96 8.59 -21.30
CA ASP A 2 -3.29 9.29 -20.07
C ASP A 2 -2.02 9.41 -19.22
N ASP A 3 -1.84 10.61 -18.68
CA ASP A 3 -0.63 11.13 -18.02
C ASP A 3 -0.15 10.24 -16.85
N HIS A 4 -0.98 9.29 -16.40
CA HIS A 4 -0.75 8.35 -15.30
C HIS A 4 0.23 7.19 -15.62
N THR A 5 0.50 6.91 -16.90
CA THR A 5 1.21 5.68 -17.31
C THR A 5 2.71 5.83 -17.54
N ARG A 6 3.26 7.05 -17.65
CA ARG A 6 4.67 7.25 -18.03
C ARG A 6 5.33 8.41 -17.28
N ASP A 7 5.53 8.22 -15.98
CA ASP A 7 6.33 9.13 -15.17
C ASP A 7 7.74 8.55 -14.94
N ARG A 8 8.75 9.18 -15.56
CA ARG A 8 10.17 8.79 -15.42
C ARG A 8 10.80 9.22 -14.10
N THR A 9 10.08 9.99 -13.28
CA THR A 9 10.54 10.37 -11.94
C THR A 9 10.32 9.27 -10.90
N VAL A 10 9.57 8.22 -11.25
CA VAL A 10 9.34 7.06 -10.40
C VAL A 10 10.44 6.03 -10.63
N ASP A 11 11.17 5.72 -9.57
CA ASP A 11 12.28 4.78 -9.60
C ASP A 11 11.87 3.36 -10.03
N PRO A 12 12.75 2.61 -10.71
CA PRO A 12 12.57 1.17 -10.93
C PRO A 12 12.48 0.41 -9.60
N PRO A 13 12.00 -0.85 -9.60
CA PRO A 13 12.05 -1.69 -8.41
C PRO A 13 13.50 -1.87 -7.95
N ALA A 14 13.75 -1.76 -6.64
CA ALA A 14 15.10 -1.93 -6.11
C ALA A 14 15.58 -3.40 -6.16
N ALA A 15 14.65 -4.35 -6.28
CA ALA A 15 14.94 -5.77 -6.41
C ALA A 15 13.87 -6.49 -7.23
N GLY A 16 14.31 -7.44 -8.06
CA GLY A 16 13.45 -8.32 -8.84
C GLY A 16 12.67 -7.64 -9.95
N GLU A 17 11.71 -8.38 -10.51
CA GLU A 17 10.79 -7.93 -11.57
C GLU A 17 9.35 -8.15 -11.07
N PRO A 18 8.89 -7.37 -10.08
CA PRO A 18 7.58 -7.55 -9.47
C PRO A 18 6.44 -7.32 -10.46
N THR A 19 5.27 -7.88 -10.15
CA THR A 19 4.08 -7.66 -10.97
C THR A 19 3.77 -6.16 -11.11
N GLY A 20 3.54 -5.71 -12.34
CA GLY A 20 3.36 -4.29 -12.70
C GLY A 20 4.63 -3.64 -13.27
N TRP A 21 5.80 -4.26 -13.18
CA TRP A 21 7.03 -3.79 -13.83
C TRP A 21 7.19 -4.38 -15.24
N HIS A 22 7.59 -3.56 -16.21
CA HIS A 22 7.92 -4.00 -17.56
C HIS A 22 9.44 -3.88 -17.81
N PRO A 23 10.23 -4.96 -17.59
CA PRO A 23 11.69 -4.90 -17.65
C PRO A 23 12.23 -4.48 -19.02
N ASP A 24 11.62 -4.97 -20.11
CA ASP A 24 12.04 -4.63 -21.48
C ASP A 24 11.95 -3.13 -21.80
N ARG A 25 11.02 -2.42 -21.14
CA ARG A 25 10.76 -1.00 -21.34
C ARG A 25 11.34 -0.13 -20.23
N GLY A 26 11.72 -0.72 -19.10
CA GLY A 26 12.15 0.00 -17.90
C GLY A 26 11.08 0.93 -17.34
N VAL A 27 9.82 0.51 -17.34
CA VAL A 27 8.68 1.31 -16.83
C VAL A 27 7.70 0.47 -16.03
N TRP A 28 7.03 1.10 -15.07
CA TRP A 28 5.84 0.55 -14.43
C TRP A 28 4.64 0.63 -15.39
N GLU A 29 3.69 -0.31 -15.26
CA GLU A 29 2.42 -0.29 -15.97
C GLU A 29 1.64 1.00 -15.66
N HIS A 30 1.57 1.37 -14.37
CA HIS A 30 1.05 2.63 -13.88
C HIS A 30 2.04 3.29 -12.91
N ALA A 31 2.73 4.34 -13.37
CA ALA A 31 3.76 4.99 -12.57
C ALA A 31 3.19 5.71 -11.34
N THR A 32 1.97 6.28 -11.45
CA THR A 32 1.30 6.93 -10.31
C THR A 32 0.93 5.92 -9.21
N LEU A 33 0.56 4.69 -9.58
CA LEU A 33 0.30 3.60 -8.64
C LEU A 33 1.56 3.26 -7.87
N ARG A 34 2.69 3.10 -8.57
CA ARG A 34 3.98 2.86 -7.91
C ARG A 34 4.37 4.02 -6.98
N ARG A 35 4.11 5.26 -7.38
CA ARG A 35 4.40 6.44 -6.54
C ARG A 35 3.56 6.41 -5.26
N ALA A 36 2.26 6.15 -5.37
CA ALA A 36 1.36 5.99 -4.23
C ALA A 36 1.83 4.86 -3.29
N VAL A 37 2.24 3.71 -3.85
CA VAL A 37 2.84 2.60 -3.08
C VAL A 37 4.09 3.02 -2.35
N SER A 38 4.99 3.73 -3.03
CA SER A 38 6.28 4.13 -2.46
C SER A 38 6.10 5.08 -1.28
N HIS A 39 5.21 6.08 -1.40
CA HIS A 39 4.92 7.01 -0.31
C HIS A 39 4.08 6.34 0.79
N GLY A 40 2.98 5.67 0.43
CA GLY A 40 2.08 5.02 1.37
C GLY A 40 2.77 3.99 2.25
N VAL A 41 3.57 3.08 1.67
CA VAL A 41 4.30 2.08 2.47
C VAL A 41 5.33 2.73 3.39
N ARG A 42 6.05 3.76 2.93
CA ARG A 42 7.03 4.47 3.75
C ARG A 42 6.39 5.18 4.94
N LEU A 43 5.23 5.80 4.73
CA LEU A 43 4.42 6.46 5.76
C LEU A 43 3.84 5.44 6.75
N TYR A 44 3.27 4.32 6.25
CA TYR A 44 2.82 3.21 7.10
C TYR A 44 3.95 2.72 8.01
N ASN A 45 5.13 2.48 7.44
CA ASN A 45 6.30 1.99 8.17
C ASN A 45 6.88 3.00 9.17
N ALA A 46 6.51 4.28 9.05
CA ALA A 46 6.85 5.33 10.01
C ALA A 46 5.76 5.54 11.08
N GLY A 47 4.65 4.78 11.04
CA GLY A 47 3.53 4.90 11.97
C GLY A 47 2.56 6.05 11.64
N THR A 48 2.69 6.69 10.48
CA THR A 48 1.81 7.79 10.05
C THR A 48 0.72 7.23 9.14
N TYR A 49 -0.23 6.53 9.77
CA TYR A 49 -1.21 5.68 9.09
C TYR A 49 -2.29 6.46 8.35
N HIS A 50 -2.62 7.67 8.79
CA HIS A 50 -3.61 8.51 8.13
C HIS A 50 -3.08 9.01 6.76
N GLU A 51 -1.86 9.53 6.74
CA GLU A 51 -1.20 9.99 5.52
C GLU A 51 -0.92 8.82 4.57
N SER A 52 -0.61 7.65 5.13
CA SER A 52 -0.53 6.41 4.35
C SER A 52 -1.86 6.07 3.69
N HIS A 53 -2.98 6.19 4.40
CA HIS A 53 -4.32 5.94 3.87
C HIS A 53 -4.60 6.87 2.70
N ASP A 54 -4.34 8.17 2.86
CA ASP A 54 -4.65 9.18 1.85
C ASP A 54 -3.85 8.99 0.57
N CYS A 55 -2.58 8.55 0.68
CA CYS A 55 -1.77 8.17 -0.47
C CYS A 55 -2.42 7.08 -1.32
N PHE A 56 -2.97 6.03 -0.68
CA PHE A 56 -3.63 4.93 -1.38
C PHE A 56 -5.02 5.32 -1.87
N GLU A 57 -5.77 6.09 -1.09
CA GLU A 57 -7.13 6.52 -1.44
C GLU A 57 -7.13 7.46 -2.66
N ALA A 58 -6.22 8.45 -2.68
CA ALA A 58 -6.11 9.38 -3.80
C ALA A 58 -5.85 8.66 -5.13
N GLU A 59 -5.00 7.64 -5.11
CA GLU A 59 -4.70 6.85 -6.31
C GLU A 59 -5.82 5.84 -6.65
N TRP A 60 -6.54 5.32 -5.64
CA TRP A 60 -7.65 4.38 -5.85
C TRP A 60 -8.74 4.95 -6.77
N TYR A 61 -9.07 6.24 -6.63
CA TYR A 61 -10.10 6.89 -7.45
C TYR A 61 -9.73 6.97 -8.94
N ASN A 62 -8.46 6.75 -9.32
CA ASN A 62 -8.03 6.71 -10.71
C ASN A 62 -8.38 5.40 -11.43
N TYR A 63 -8.81 4.36 -10.69
CA TYR A 63 -9.12 3.04 -11.26
C TYR A 63 -10.61 2.74 -11.16
N GLY A 64 -11.18 2.26 -12.28
CA GLY A 64 -12.54 1.74 -12.31
C GLY A 64 -12.72 0.50 -11.42
N ARG A 65 -13.97 0.07 -11.23
CA ARG A 65 -14.28 -1.12 -10.43
C ARG A 65 -13.84 -2.40 -11.13
N GLY A 66 -13.33 -3.37 -10.36
CA GLY A 66 -13.09 -4.74 -10.81
C GLY A 66 -11.70 -5.00 -11.43
N THR A 67 -10.80 -4.02 -11.42
CA THR A 67 -9.39 -4.24 -11.82
C THR A 67 -8.54 -4.67 -10.63
N ALA A 68 -7.38 -5.28 -10.91
CA ALA A 68 -6.43 -5.68 -9.88
C ALA A 68 -5.86 -4.46 -9.13
N GLU A 69 -5.66 -3.34 -9.82
CA GLU A 69 -5.19 -2.07 -9.28
C GLU A 69 -6.21 -1.49 -8.30
N SER A 70 -7.49 -1.42 -8.67
CA SER A 70 -8.55 -0.91 -7.80
C SER A 70 -8.71 -1.79 -6.57
N ALA A 71 -8.66 -3.11 -6.74
CA ALA A 71 -8.73 -4.06 -5.63
C ALA A 71 -7.51 -3.94 -4.70
N PHE A 72 -6.31 -3.85 -5.25
CA PHE A 72 -5.09 -3.63 -4.49
C PHE A 72 -5.12 -2.35 -3.67
N LEU A 73 -5.40 -1.21 -4.33
CA LEU A 73 -5.40 0.10 -3.67
C LEU A 73 -6.47 0.17 -2.59
N HIS A 74 -7.67 -0.34 -2.85
CA HIS A 74 -8.71 -0.41 -1.83
C HIS A 74 -8.29 -1.32 -0.66
N GLY A 75 -7.65 -2.46 -0.93
CA GLY A 75 -7.07 -3.29 0.12
C GLY A 75 -6.06 -2.54 0.99
N MET A 76 -5.15 -1.77 0.37
CA MET A 76 -4.14 -1.00 1.09
C MET A 76 -4.71 0.20 1.86
N VAL A 77 -5.76 0.85 1.35
CA VAL A 77 -6.57 1.85 2.09
C VAL A 77 -7.08 1.24 3.40
N GLN A 78 -7.67 0.04 3.33
CA GLN A 78 -8.20 -0.66 4.50
C GLN A 78 -7.09 -1.12 5.47
N VAL A 79 -5.92 -1.52 4.96
CA VAL A 79 -4.74 -1.86 5.77
C VAL A 79 -4.26 -0.66 6.60
N ALA A 80 -4.10 0.50 5.96
CA ALA A 80 -3.68 1.73 6.63
C ALA A 80 -4.73 2.20 7.65
N ALA A 81 -6.01 2.25 7.26
CA ALA A 81 -7.10 2.62 8.15
C ALA A 81 -7.24 1.66 9.36
N GLY A 82 -7.07 0.35 9.15
CA GLY A 82 -7.13 -0.64 10.22
C GLY A 82 -6.02 -0.44 11.25
N ALA A 83 -4.79 -0.25 10.80
CA ALA A 83 -3.67 0.07 11.69
C ALA A 83 -3.90 1.39 12.45
N TYR A 84 -4.41 2.42 11.77
CA TYR A 84 -4.78 3.70 12.41
C TYR A 84 -5.84 3.50 13.51
N LYS A 85 -6.86 2.68 13.28
CA LYS A 85 -7.89 2.38 14.30
C LYS A 85 -7.31 1.69 15.53
N HIS A 86 -6.38 0.75 15.33
CA HIS A 86 -5.73 0.07 16.44
C HIS A 86 -4.83 1.02 17.24
N VAL A 87 -3.87 1.67 16.57
CA VAL A 87 -2.80 2.41 17.23
C VAL A 87 -3.28 3.72 17.85
N ASP A 88 -4.05 4.52 17.11
CA ASP A 88 -4.41 5.88 17.54
C ASP A 88 -5.69 5.92 18.39
N PHE A 89 -6.54 4.89 18.28
CA PHE A 89 -7.85 4.87 18.95
C PHE A 89 -8.06 3.66 19.86
N GLY A 90 -7.13 2.70 19.92
CA GLY A 90 -7.31 1.46 20.68
C GLY A 90 -8.55 0.67 20.24
N ASN A 91 -8.97 0.82 18.98
CA ASN A 91 -10.21 0.26 18.46
C ASN A 91 -9.97 -1.00 17.63
N ASP A 92 -9.80 -2.11 18.33
CA ASP A 92 -9.51 -3.42 17.72
C ASP A 92 -10.70 -3.97 16.91
N ASP A 93 -11.94 -3.67 17.31
CA ASP A 93 -13.13 -4.10 16.55
C ASP A 93 -13.21 -3.38 15.19
N GLY A 94 -12.87 -2.09 15.18
CA GLY A 94 -12.71 -1.31 13.97
C GLY A 94 -11.59 -1.85 13.09
N MET A 95 -10.42 -2.11 13.67
CA MET A 95 -9.29 -2.73 12.96
C MET A 95 -9.69 -4.06 12.32
N ARG A 96 -10.31 -4.97 13.09
CA ARG A 96 -10.76 -6.29 12.61
C ARG A 96 -11.67 -6.17 11.39
N SER A 97 -12.68 -5.31 11.47
CA SER A 97 -13.64 -5.09 10.38
C SER A 97 -12.96 -4.61 9.08
N LEU A 98 -11.99 -3.70 9.20
CA LEU A 98 -11.23 -3.17 8.07
C LEU A 98 -10.27 -4.21 7.51
N PHE A 99 -9.60 -5.01 8.36
CA PHE A 99 -8.69 -6.07 7.93
C PHE A 99 -9.42 -7.23 7.23
N GLU A 100 -10.59 -7.64 7.70
CA GLU A 100 -11.43 -8.62 6.98
C GLU A 100 -11.79 -8.12 5.57
N THR A 101 -12.14 -6.85 5.47
CA THR A 101 -12.46 -6.20 4.18
C THR A 101 -11.21 -6.10 3.29
N ALA A 102 -10.07 -5.72 3.85
CA ALA A 102 -8.79 -5.67 3.15
C ALA A 102 -8.42 -7.05 2.56
N LEU A 103 -8.57 -8.13 3.33
CA LEU A 103 -8.28 -9.49 2.88
C LEU A 103 -9.18 -9.91 1.70
N GLN A 104 -10.44 -9.49 1.69
CA GLN A 104 -11.35 -9.72 0.56
C GLN A 104 -10.88 -9.00 -0.71
N TYR A 105 -10.51 -7.72 -0.59
CA TYR A 105 -10.01 -6.94 -1.73
C TYR A 105 -8.67 -7.44 -2.26
N LEU A 106 -7.77 -7.82 -1.35
CA LEU A 106 -6.47 -8.35 -1.73
C LEU A 106 -6.57 -9.78 -2.26
N HIS A 107 -7.71 -10.46 -2.17
CA HIS A 107 -7.87 -11.80 -2.71
C HIS A 107 -7.62 -11.82 -4.24
N GLY A 108 -6.77 -12.73 -4.71
CA GLY A 108 -6.45 -12.87 -6.14
C GLY A 108 -5.45 -11.86 -6.70
N VAL A 109 -5.10 -10.80 -5.96
CA VAL A 109 -4.02 -9.89 -6.35
C VAL A 109 -2.67 -10.65 -6.31
N PRO A 110 -1.75 -10.46 -7.28
CA PRO A 110 -0.42 -11.08 -7.27
C PRO A 110 0.34 -10.81 -5.97
N ARG A 111 1.14 -11.76 -5.49
CA ARG A 111 1.78 -11.68 -4.16
C ARG A 111 2.90 -10.62 -4.06
N ASP A 112 3.39 -10.12 -5.18
CA ASP A 112 4.51 -9.18 -5.30
C ASP A 112 4.09 -7.88 -6.01
N PHE A 113 2.79 -7.56 -5.97
CA PHE A 113 2.20 -6.48 -6.75
C PHE A 113 2.84 -5.12 -6.43
N TYR A 114 3.36 -4.45 -7.46
CA TYR A 114 4.07 -3.18 -7.36
C TYR A 114 5.24 -3.16 -6.35
N GLY A 115 5.82 -4.33 -6.09
CA GLY A 115 6.96 -4.51 -5.19
C GLY A 115 6.58 -4.75 -3.72
N VAL A 116 5.29 -4.73 -3.37
CA VAL A 116 4.81 -5.03 -2.02
C VAL A 116 4.75 -6.54 -1.81
N ASP A 117 5.25 -7.02 -0.67
CA ASP A 117 5.03 -8.42 -0.26
C ASP A 117 3.61 -8.62 0.27
N LEU A 118 2.66 -8.83 -0.65
CA LEU A 118 1.26 -9.03 -0.31
C LEU A 118 0.99 -10.38 0.36
N LEU A 119 1.90 -11.35 0.24
CA LEU A 119 1.80 -12.58 1.02
C LEU A 119 2.02 -12.25 2.50
N GLU A 120 3.09 -11.52 2.84
CA GLU A 120 3.35 -11.08 4.21
C GLU A 120 2.19 -10.22 4.73
N VAL A 121 1.71 -9.26 3.93
CA VAL A 121 0.58 -8.40 4.31
C VAL A 121 -0.63 -9.26 4.68
N ARG A 122 -1.08 -10.16 3.80
CA ARG A 122 -2.24 -11.02 4.09
C ARG A 122 -2.03 -11.86 5.34
N THR A 123 -0.87 -12.48 5.50
CA THR A 123 -0.55 -13.28 6.70
C THR A 123 -0.61 -12.43 7.97
N ARG A 124 -0.08 -11.20 7.93
CA ARG A 124 -0.09 -10.29 9.08
C ARG A 124 -1.50 -9.85 9.45
N LEU A 125 -2.32 -9.47 8.47
CA LEU A 125 -3.72 -9.13 8.71
C LEU A 125 -4.48 -10.31 9.30
N THR A 126 -4.32 -11.53 8.74
CA THR A 126 -4.96 -12.73 9.28
C THR A 126 -4.56 -12.99 10.74
N ASN A 127 -3.28 -12.85 11.09
CA ASN A 127 -2.83 -13.00 12.47
C ASN A 127 -3.43 -11.91 13.38
N ALA A 128 -3.53 -10.68 12.88
CA ALA A 128 -4.07 -9.55 13.64
C ALA A 128 -5.57 -9.63 13.92
N LEU A 129 -6.31 -10.45 13.16
CA LEU A 129 -7.71 -10.76 13.49
C LEU A 129 -7.82 -11.55 14.80
N GLU A 130 -6.84 -12.40 15.12
CA GLU A 130 -6.77 -13.20 16.34
C GLU A 130 -6.02 -12.47 17.47
N ASP A 131 -4.92 -11.79 17.14
CA ASP A 131 -4.07 -11.07 18.06
C ASP A 131 -3.68 -9.70 17.49
N PRO A 132 -4.36 -8.60 17.89
CA PRO A 132 -4.11 -7.25 17.37
C PRO A 132 -2.64 -6.80 17.48
N ALA A 133 -1.90 -7.28 18.49
CA ALA A 133 -0.49 -6.95 18.65
C ALA A 133 0.39 -7.45 17.48
N ALA A 134 -0.13 -8.32 16.60
CA ALA A 134 0.58 -8.79 15.42
C ALA A 134 0.94 -7.68 14.41
N VAL A 135 0.29 -6.51 14.49
CA VAL A 135 0.62 -5.32 13.68
C VAL A 135 1.43 -4.27 14.44
N ASP A 136 1.68 -4.45 15.73
CA ASP A 136 2.49 -3.51 16.52
C ASP A 136 3.93 -3.46 16.03
N GLY A 137 4.37 -2.27 15.60
CA GLY A 137 5.72 -2.05 15.05
C GLY A 137 6.01 -2.84 13.78
N TRP A 138 5.01 -3.45 13.15
CA TRP A 138 5.18 -4.13 11.87
C TRP A 138 5.33 -3.11 10.75
N ALA A 139 6.36 -3.32 9.92
CA ALA A 139 6.61 -2.51 8.73
C ALA A 139 6.41 -3.36 7.48
N ILE A 140 5.65 -2.90 6.50
CA ILE A 140 5.41 -3.55 5.22
C ILE A 140 6.71 -3.64 4.40
N ALA A 141 6.97 -4.81 3.83
CA ALA A 141 8.10 -5.00 2.93
C ALA A 141 7.82 -4.42 1.54
N LEU A 142 8.79 -3.66 1.02
CA LEU A 142 8.78 -3.08 -0.32
C LEU A 142 10.14 -3.35 -0.98
N ASP A 143 10.10 -3.98 -2.14
CA ASP A 143 11.27 -4.38 -2.93
C ASP A 143 12.32 -5.16 -2.10
N GLY A 144 11.85 -6.03 -1.19
CA GLY A 144 12.71 -6.84 -0.33
C GLY A 144 13.35 -6.09 0.86
N SER A 145 12.97 -4.82 1.09
CA SER A 145 13.41 -4.01 2.23
C SER A 145 12.21 -3.50 3.05
N ARG A 146 12.44 -2.78 4.16
CA ARG A 146 11.38 -2.14 4.97
C ARG A 146 11.66 -0.63 5.06
N PRO A 147 11.41 0.13 3.98
CA PRO A 147 11.76 1.54 3.92
C PRO A 147 10.82 2.36 4.81
N THR A 148 11.34 3.40 5.45
CA THR A 148 10.53 4.36 6.23
C THR A 148 10.41 5.71 5.51
N ALA A 149 9.51 6.55 6.02
CA ALA A 149 9.25 7.89 5.52
C ALA A 149 10.48 8.80 5.55
N ARG A 150 10.52 9.68 4.56
CA ARG A 150 11.42 10.82 4.38
C ARG A 150 10.56 12.07 4.24
N ASN A 151 11.15 13.26 4.32
CA ASN A 151 10.42 14.53 4.18
C ASN A 151 9.57 14.60 2.91
N VAL A 152 10.09 14.12 1.77
CA VAL A 152 9.36 14.10 0.49
C VAL A 152 8.09 13.24 0.51
N ASP A 153 8.00 12.27 1.42
CA ASP A 153 6.83 11.40 1.55
C ASP A 153 5.71 12.14 2.32
N TYR A 154 6.06 12.91 3.35
CA TYR A 154 5.14 13.81 4.05
C TYR A 154 4.66 14.96 3.15
N GLU A 155 5.58 15.64 2.45
CA GLU A 155 5.24 16.68 1.47
C GLU A 155 4.35 16.16 0.33
N TYR A 156 4.44 14.88 0.01
CA TYR A 156 3.54 14.26 -0.96
C TYR A 156 2.13 14.12 -0.40
N ALA A 157 1.98 13.57 0.82
CA ALA A 157 0.69 13.41 1.47
C ALA A 157 -0.02 14.77 1.70
N GLU A 158 0.71 15.78 2.18
CA GLU A 158 0.16 17.15 2.39
C GLU A 158 -0.42 17.78 1.12
N ARG A 159 0.01 17.36 -0.08
CA ARG A 159 -0.51 17.87 -1.36
C ARG A 159 -1.77 17.15 -1.83
N LEU A 160 -2.15 16.05 -1.18
CA LEU A 160 -3.36 15.29 -1.51
C LEU A 160 -4.59 15.79 -0.75
N GLU A 161 -4.39 16.48 0.38
CA GLU A 161 -5.41 17.19 1.15
C GLU A 161 -5.86 18.50 0.48
#